data_AF-A0A7S0E949-F1
#
_entry.id   AF-A0A7S0E949-F1
#
_cell.length_a   1.000
_cell.length_b   1.000
_cell.length_c   1.000
_cell.angle_alpha   90.00
_cell.angle_beta   90.00
_cell.angle_gamma   90.00
#
_symmetry.space_group_name_H-M   'P 1'
#
loop_
_entity.id
_entity.type
_entity.pdbx_description
1 polymer ?
#
loop_
_entity_poly.entity_id
_entity_poly.type
_entity_poly.pdbx_seq_one_letter_code
_entity_poly.pdbx_strand_id
1 'polypeptide(L)'
;LLTTHCLLQVIFLIDRTFEAFLQKVVDAVVSVYDKYLEPEDLVGYYGLGDGWIFRAQPKGANDAKLREQIVSSVEKAGDPHVYSSIETCIDCLAKQVDVKYSKWLVVLTDTVDFECVNERNQFDKESPVRAEAAVRRVTAKMREMT
;
A
#
# COMPACT_ATOMS: atom_id res chain seq x y z
N LEU A 1 -7.62 25.98 22.64
CA LEU A 1 -7.32 25.73 21.22
C LEU A 1 -7.34 24.23 21.01
N LEU A 2 -8.46 23.68 20.53
CA LEU A 2 -8.51 22.30 20.06
C LEU A 2 -7.90 22.32 18.66
N THR A 3 -6.62 21.96 18.53
CA THR A 3 -6.08 21.53 17.25
C THR A 3 -6.87 20.30 16.85
N THR A 4 -7.78 20.44 15.89
CA THR A 4 -8.38 19.31 15.17
C THR A 4 -7.22 18.49 14.61
N HIS A 5 -6.83 17.42 15.29
CA HIS A 5 -5.90 16.45 14.73
C HIS A 5 -6.64 15.81 13.55
N CYS A 6 -6.10 16.02 12.35
CA CYS A 6 -6.59 15.34 11.16
C CYS A 6 -6.19 13.88 11.31
N LEU A 7 -7.16 12.99 11.46
CA LEU A 7 -6.89 11.57 11.59
C LEU A 7 -6.34 11.04 10.27
N LEU A 8 -5.50 10.02 10.33
CA LEU A 8 -4.90 9.40 9.18
C LEU A 8 -5.61 8.07 8.87
N GLN A 9 -5.88 7.84 7.60
CA GLN A 9 -6.09 6.50 7.08
C GLN A 9 -4.93 6.18 6.14
N VAL A 10 -4.01 5.36 6.61
CA VAL A 10 -2.82 4.96 5.85
C VAL A 10 -2.90 3.50 5.46
N ILE A 11 -2.59 3.20 4.21
CA ILE A 11 -2.34 1.84 3.74
C ILE A 11 -0.91 1.77 3.26
N PHE A 12 -0.12 0.88 3.85
CA PHE A 12 1.20 0.53 3.31
C PHE A 12 1.03 -0.65 2.36
N LEU A 13 1.39 -0.42 1.10
CA LEU A 13 1.54 -1.44 0.07
C LEU A 13 3.02 -1.78 -0.03
N ILE A 14 3.39 -2.98 0.43
CA ILE A 14 4.77 -3.44 0.49
C ILE A 14 5.05 -4.50 -0.57
N ASP A 15 6.12 -4.32 -1.31
CA ASP A 15 6.65 -5.34 -2.19
C ASP A 15 7.50 -6.33 -1.40
N ARG A 16 7.14 -7.61 -1.50
CA ARG A 16 7.83 -8.75 -0.86
C ARG A 16 8.41 -9.72 -1.87
N THR A 17 8.49 -9.33 -3.14
CA THR A 17 8.98 -10.21 -4.21
C THR A 17 10.50 -10.38 -4.16
N PHE A 18 11.22 -9.44 -3.50
CA PHE A 18 12.68 -9.46 -3.36
C PHE A 18 13.15 -9.29 -1.91
N GLU A 19 13.89 -10.27 -1.40
CA GLU A 19 14.23 -10.38 0.03
C GLU A 19 15.24 -9.33 0.51
N ALA A 20 16.19 -8.93 -0.34
CA ALA A 20 17.33 -8.11 0.08
C ALA A 20 16.96 -6.67 0.52
N PHE A 21 15.78 -6.18 0.14
CA PHE A 21 15.28 -4.86 0.55
C PHE A 21 14.14 -4.93 1.57
N LEU A 22 13.53 -6.12 1.77
CA LEU A 22 12.31 -6.29 2.55
C LEU A 22 12.48 -5.88 4.01
N GLN A 23 13.61 -6.24 4.65
CA GLN A 23 13.88 -5.82 6.02
C GLN A 23 13.89 -4.29 6.17
N LYS A 24 14.52 -3.58 5.22
CA LYS A 24 14.59 -2.10 5.25
C LYS A 24 13.21 -1.46 5.07
N VAL A 25 12.35 -2.08 4.26
CA VAL A 25 10.96 -1.65 4.07
C VAL A 25 10.17 -1.82 5.36
N VAL A 26 10.26 -3.00 5.98
CA VAL A 26 9.58 -3.28 7.25
C VAL A 26 10.07 -2.32 8.34
N ASP A 27 11.39 -2.08 8.46
CA ASP A 27 11.96 -1.14 9.42
C ASP A 27 11.43 0.29 9.20
N ALA A 28 11.32 0.73 7.95
CA ALA A 28 10.77 2.04 7.61
C ALA A 28 9.28 2.16 7.97
N VAL A 29 8.48 1.12 7.67
CA VAL A 29 7.07 1.07 8.07
C VAL A 29 6.93 1.12 9.57
N VAL A 30 7.68 0.30 10.32
CA VAL A 30 7.66 0.28 11.79
C VAL A 30 8.04 1.64 12.35
N SER A 31 9.07 2.29 11.80
CA SER A 31 9.46 3.63 12.24
C SER A 31 8.35 4.65 12.03
N VAL A 32 7.58 4.57 10.95
CA VAL A 32 6.44 5.47 10.73
C VAL A 32 5.28 5.13 11.67
N TYR A 33 4.96 3.84 11.76
CA TYR A 33 3.89 3.30 12.57
C TYR A 33 4.04 3.65 14.06
N ASP A 34 5.24 3.48 14.61
CA ASP A 34 5.53 3.71 16.03
C ASP A 34 5.57 5.21 16.35
N LYS A 35 6.05 6.06 15.42
CA LYS A 35 6.37 7.46 15.70
C LYS A 35 5.28 8.47 15.34
N TYR A 36 4.48 8.18 14.32
CA TYR A 36 3.56 9.17 13.73
C TYR A 36 2.10 8.76 13.72
N LEU A 37 1.78 7.48 13.92
CA LEU A 37 0.39 7.01 13.91
C LEU A 37 -0.17 6.98 15.33
N GLU A 38 -1.33 7.60 15.51
CA GLU A 38 -2.06 7.70 16.77
C GLU A 38 -3.06 6.53 16.92
N PRO A 39 -3.56 6.24 18.13
CA PRO A 39 -4.47 5.13 18.38
C PRO A 39 -5.74 5.12 17.51
N GLU A 40 -6.26 6.30 17.17
CA GLU A 40 -7.46 6.49 16.36
C GLU A 40 -7.21 6.41 14.86
N ASP A 41 -5.94 6.42 14.41
CA ASP A 41 -5.60 6.32 13.01
C ASP A 41 -5.92 4.93 12.46
N LEU A 42 -6.39 4.89 11.22
CA LEU A 42 -6.69 3.66 10.51
C LEU A 42 -5.46 3.21 9.73
N VAL A 43 -5.03 1.97 9.96
CA VAL A 43 -3.85 1.40 9.32
C VAL A 43 -4.21 0.12 8.58
N GLY A 44 -3.84 0.04 7.31
CA GLY A 44 -3.90 -1.17 6.50
C GLY A 44 -2.50 -1.58 6.03
N TYR A 45 -2.32 -2.88 5.80
CA TYR A 45 -1.05 -3.47 5.37
C TYR A 45 -1.30 -4.53 4.30
N TYR A 46 -0.74 -4.29 3.12
CA TYR A 46 -0.98 -5.07 1.92
C TYR A 46 0.34 -5.54 1.31
N GLY A 47 0.45 -6.85 1.02
CA GLY A 47 1.56 -7.44 0.27
C GLY A 47 1.27 -7.39 -1.23
N LEU A 48 2.17 -6.77 -2.00
CA LEU A 48 2.06 -6.61 -3.45
C LEU A 48 1.87 -7.97 -4.13
N GLY A 49 0.78 -8.11 -4.90
CA GLY A 49 0.39 -9.36 -5.56
C GLY A 49 0.08 -10.55 -4.65
N ASP A 50 0.08 -10.37 -3.33
CA ASP A 50 -0.21 -11.41 -2.33
C ASP A 50 -1.56 -11.18 -1.64
N GLY A 51 -1.86 -9.92 -1.29
CA GLY A 51 -3.12 -9.51 -0.68
C GLY A 51 -2.98 -8.84 0.68
N TRP A 52 -4.09 -8.81 1.42
CA TRP A 52 -4.16 -8.14 2.72
C TRP A 52 -3.49 -8.99 3.80
N ILE A 53 -2.44 -8.47 4.42
CA ILE A 53 -1.90 -8.98 5.68
C ILE A 53 -2.84 -8.58 6.81
N PHE A 54 -3.31 -7.34 6.78
CA PHE A 54 -4.50 -6.90 7.48
C PHE A 54 -5.15 -5.70 6.79
N ARG A 55 -6.49 -5.67 6.79
CA ARG A 55 -7.27 -4.54 6.27
C ARG A 55 -7.22 -3.34 7.21
N ALA A 56 -7.54 -2.16 6.66
CA ALA A 56 -7.59 -0.90 7.40
C ALA A 56 -8.45 -1.03 8.67
N GLN A 57 -7.83 -0.80 9.82
CA GLN A 57 -8.48 -0.84 11.14
C GLN A 57 -7.76 0.13 12.11
N PRO A 58 -8.40 0.56 13.21
CA PRO A 58 -7.75 1.42 14.19
C PRO A 58 -6.49 0.80 14.77
N LYS A 59 -5.42 1.58 14.92
CA LYS A 59 -4.18 1.16 15.56
C LYS A 59 -4.40 0.72 17.01
N GLY A 60 -5.07 1.55 17.80
CA GLY A 60 -5.04 1.46 19.27
C GLY A 60 -5.55 0.14 19.86
N ALA A 61 -6.63 -0.43 19.31
CA ALA A 61 -7.25 -1.64 19.88
C ALA A 61 -6.37 -2.89 19.72
N ASN A 62 -5.50 -2.94 18.71
CA ASN A 62 -4.72 -4.11 18.34
C ASN A 62 -3.23 -3.78 18.12
N ASP A 63 -2.73 -2.68 18.68
CA ASP A 63 -1.42 -2.09 18.35
C ASP A 63 -0.29 -3.12 18.34
N ALA A 64 -0.11 -3.85 19.44
CA ALA A 64 0.93 -4.88 19.56
C ALA A 64 0.81 -5.98 18.49
N LYS A 65 -0.41 -6.43 18.19
CA LYS A 65 -0.69 -7.48 17.20
C LYS A 65 -0.44 -6.98 15.77
N LEU A 66 -0.90 -5.78 15.44
CA LEU A 66 -0.69 -5.19 14.11
C LEU A 66 0.80 -4.96 13.87
N ARG A 67 1.51 -4.44 14.88
CA ARG A 67 2.94 -4.26 14.85
C ARG A 67 3.69 -5.59 14.66
N GLU A 68 3.29 -6.64 15.37
CA GLU A 68 3.85 -7.99 15.19
C GLU A 68 3.64 -8.52 13.78
N GLN A 69 2.45 -8.32 13.19
CA GLN A 69 2.17 -8.69 11.80
C GLN A 69 3.05 -7.94 10.80
N ILE A 70 3.35 -6.65 11.04
CA ILE A 70 4.28 -5.87 10.20
C ILE A 70 5.69 -6.46 10.29
N VAL A 71 6.21 -6.65 11.51
CA VAL A 71 7.57 -7.18 11.74
C VAL A 71 7.73 -8.60 11.18
N SER A 72 6.70 -9.42 11.28
CA SER A 72 6.73 -10.82 10.81
C SER A 72 6.51 -10.95 9.29
N SER A 73 6.29 -9.85 8.58
CA SER A 73 6.06 -9.86 7.13
C SER A 73 7.33 -9.96 6.30
N VAL A 74 8.50 -10.14 6.95
CA VAL A 74 9.80 -10.37 6.30
C VAL A 74 9.88 -11.79 5.74
N GLU A 75 9.03 -12.08 4.77
CA GLU A 75 8.98 -13.34 4.04
C GLU A 75 8.69 -13.04 2.57
N LYS A 76 9.42 -13.71 1.68
CA LYS A 76 9.23 -13.57 0.24
C LYS A 76 7.87 -14.15 -0.17
N ALA A 77 7.02 -13.33 -0.80
CA ALA A 77 5.73 -13.77 -1.32
C ALA A 77 5.14 -12.74 -2.29
N GLY A 78 4.09 -13.16 -3.02
CA GLY A 78 3.42 -12.35 -4.03
C GLY A 78 4.10 -12.34 -5.40
N ASP A 79 3.45 -11.66 -6.34
CA ASP A 79 3.86 -11.47 -7.73
C ASP A 79 3.87 -9.96 -8.06
N PRO A 80 4.69 -9.48 -9.02
CA PRO A 80 4.85 -8.05 -9.35
C PRO A 80 3.64 -7.44 -10.09
N HIS A 81 2.47 -7.51 -9.49
CA HIS A 81 1.20 -6.92 -9.89
C HIS A 81 1.00 -5.56 -9.20
N VAL A 82 1.81 -4.56 -9.56
CA VAL A 82 1.89 -3.24 -8.90
C VAL A 82 0.58 -2.45 -9.03
N TYR A 83 0.08 -2.22 -10.24
CA TYR A 83 -1.07 -1.37 -10.55
C TYR A 83 -2.37 -1.95 -10.01
N SER A 84 -2.64 -3.24 -10.21
CA SER A 84 -3.81 -3.89 -9.62
C SER A 84 -3.77 -3.95 -8.08
N SER A 85 -2.58 -4.09 -7.47
CA SER A 85 -2.42 -3.95 -6.01
C SER A 85 -2.72 -2.51 -5.55
N ILE A 86 -2.22 -1.51 -6.27
CA ILE A 86 -2.53 -0.10 -6.02
C ILE A 86 -4.04 0.16 -6.12
N GLU A 87 -4.69 -0.31 -7.20
CA GLU A 87 -6.12 -0.17 -7.41
C GLU A 87 -6.95 -0.82 -6.28
N THR A 88 -6.49 -1.96 -5.75
CA THR A 88 -7.11 -2.66 -4.60
C THR A 88 -7.00 -1.84 -3.32
N CYS A 89 -5.83 -1.22 -3.08
CA CYS A 89 -5.62 -0.35 -1.92
C CYS A 89 -6.45 0.94 -2.02
N ILE A 90 -6.53 1.54 -3.22
CA ILE A 90 -7.40 2.68 -3.53
C ILE A 90 -8.86 2.34 -3.23
N ASP A 91 -9.37 1.18 -3.64
CA ASP A 91 -10.74 0.75 -3.30
C ASP A 91 -10.96 0.66 -1.78
N CYS A 92 -9.96 0.21 -1.03
CA CYS A 92 -10.05 0.14 0.42
C CYS A 92 -10.10 1.54 1.05
N LEU A 93 -9.32 2.49 0.55
CA LEU A 93 -9.34 3.89 0.98
C LEU A 93 -10.66 4.59 0.57
N ALA A 94 -11.19 4.27 -0.60
CA ALA A 94 -12.42 4.85 -1.14
C ALA A 94 -13.65 4.48 -0.30
N LYS A 95 -13.70 3.25 0.23
CA LYS A 95 -14.78 2.76 1.09
C LYS A 95 -14.94 3.55 2.39
N GLN A 96 -13.90 4.25 2.83
CA GLN A 96 -14.00 5.11 4.00
C GLN A 96 -14.58 6.47 3.60
N VAL A 97 -15.81 6.71 4.06
CA VAL A 97 -16.59 7.92 3.72
C VAL A 97 -16.43 9.04 4.75
N ASP A 98 -15.78 8.77 5.89
CA ASP A 98 -15.59 9.76 6.94
C ASP A 98 -14.52 10.78 6.54
N VAL A 99 -14.99 12.00 6.27
CA VAL A 99 -14.18 13.14 5.81
C VAL A 99 -13.14 13.62 6.82
N LYS A 100 -13.18 13.13 8.07
CA LYS A 100 -12.18 13.48 9.09
C LYS A 100 -10.82 12.83 8.84
N TYR A 101 -10.76 11.80 7.99
CA TYR A 101 -9.52 11.08 7.68
C TYR A 101 -8.84 11.65 6.44
N SER A 102 -7.58 12.05 6.58
CA SER A 102 -6.66 12.21 5.46
C SER A 102 -6.21 10.82 4.97
N LYS A 103 -6.40 10.54 3.67
CA LYS A 103 -6.14 9.22 3.08
C LYS A 103 -4.75 9.17 2.46
N TRP A 104 -3.97 8.17 2.84
CA TRP A 104 -2.60 7.97 2.37
C TRP A 104 -2.42 6.55 1.86
N LEU A 105 -1.89 6.43 0.64
CA LEU A 105 -1.36 5.18 0.11
C LEU A 105 0.16 5.31 0.03
N VAL A 106 0.87 4.51 0.81
CA VAL A 106 2.34 4.48 0.80
C VAL A 106 2.76 3.21 0.06
N VAL A 107 3.37 3.37 -1.11
CA VAL A 107 3.83 2.26 -1.95
C VAL A 107 5.34 2.11 -1.80
N LEU A 108 5.81 0.94 -1.38
CA LEU A 108 7.21 0.63 -1.16
C LEU A 108 7.57 -0.55 -2.05
N THR A 109 8.12 -0.25 -3.23
CA THR A 109 8.39 -1.22 -4.30
C THR A 109 9.65 -0.82 -5.06
N ASP A 110 10.47 -1.81 -5.43
CA ASP A 110 11.57 -1.66 -6.40
C ASP A 110 11.30 -2.41 -7.72
N THR A 111 10.18 -3.14 -7.81
CA THR A 111 9.78 -3.85 -9.02
C THR A 111 9.12 -2.95 -10.09
N VAL A 112 9.11 -3.49 -11.30
CA VAL A 112 8.28 -3.08 -12.44
C VAL A 112 7.09 -4.03 -12.58
N ASP A 113 5.98 -3.53 -13.10
CA ASP A 113 4.73 -4.30 -13.21
C ASP A 113 4.75 -5.34 -14.34
N PHE A 114 4.16 -6.51 -14.13
CA PHE A 114 3.82 -7.47 -15.18
C PHE A 114 2.82 -6.93 -16.21
N GLU A 115 1.98 -5.95 -15.91
CA GLU A 115 1.15 -5.30 -16.92
C GLU A 115 1.98 -4.54 -17.97
N CYS A 116 3.25 -4.29 -17.71
CA CYS A 116 4.16 -3.66 -18.67
C CYS A 116 4.81 -4.66 -19.65
N VAL A 117 4.75 -5.96 -19.40
CA VAL A 117 5.34 -6.97 -20.29
C VAL A 117 4.32 -7.47 -21.32
N ASN A 118 4.79 -8.05 -22.42
CA ASN A 118 3.91 -8.67 -23.42
C ASN A 118 3.51 -10.09 -23.03
N GLU A 119 2.74 -10.77 -23.90
CA GLU A 119 2.25 -12.14 -23.69
C GLU A 119 3.36 -13.20 -23.44
N ARG A 120 4.63 -12.86 -23.71
CA ARG A 120 5.81 -13.71 -23.48
C ARG A 120 6.59 -13.33 -22.22
N ASN A 121 6.04 -12.49 -21.36
CA ASN A 121 6.73 -11.93 -20.19
C ASN A 121 7.99 -11.14 -20.52
N GLN A 122 8.01 -10.44 -21.67
CA GLN A 122 9.14 -9.64 -22.11
C GLN A 122 8.77 -8.16 -22.24
N PHE A 123 9.70 -7.29 -21.84
CA PHE A 123 9.64 -5.88 -22.18
C PHE A 123 9.92 -5.69 -23.67
N ASP A 124 9.04 -4.96 -24.34
CA ASP A 124 9.16 -4.56 -25.74
C ASP A 124 8.90 -3.06 -25.91
N LYS A 125 8.84 -2.60 -27.17
CA LYS A 125 8.65 -1.19 -27.51
C LYS A 125 7.31 -0.62 -27.05
N GLU A 126 6.32 -1.47 -26.78
CA GLU A 126 4.98 -1.08 -26.34
C GLU A 126 4.84 -1.04 -24.81
N SER A 127 5.86 -1.48 -24.07
CA SER A 127 5.87 -1.44 -22.60
C SER A 127 5.57 -0.05 -22.02
N PRO A 128 6.13 1.06 -22.55
CA PRO A 128 5.79 2.39 -22.08
C PRO A 128 4.31 2.74 -22.27
N VAL A 129 3.71 2.33 -23.39
CA VAL A 129 2.29 2.58 -23.69
C VAL A 129 1.40 1.83 -22.70
N ARG A 130 1.74 0.57 -22.37
CA ARG A 130 1.03 -0.21 -21.34
C ARG A 130 1.15 0.42 -19.95
N ALA A 131 2.35 0.87 -19.57
CA ALA A 131 2.58 1.57 -18.31
C ALA A 131 1.75 2.87 -18.22
N GLU A 132 1.74 3.69 -19.29
CA GLU A 132 0.92 4.91 -19.33
C GLU A 132 -0.57 4.61 -19.20
N ALA A 133 -1.07 3.57 -19.88
CA ALA A 133 -2.46 3.16 -19.78
C ALA A 133 -2.82 2.74 -18.34
N ALA A 134 -1.97 1.97 -17.68
CA ALA A 134 -2.16 1.57 -16.29
C ALA A 134 -2.14 2.76 -15.33
N VAL A 135 -1.18 3.68 -15.48
CA VAL A 135 -1.11 4.92 -14.68
C VAL A 135 -2.36 5.77 -14.86
N ARG A 136 -2.90 5.87 -16.09
CA ARG A 136 -4.15 6.61 -16.34
C ARG A 136 -5.33 5.99 -15.58
N ARG A 137 -5.46 4.66 -15.55
CA ARG A 137 -6.52 3.97 -14.78
C ARG A 137 -6.40 4.24 -13.29
N VAL A 138 -5.20 4.05 -12.72
CA VAL A 138 -4.93 4.34 -11.31
C VAL A 138 -5.26 5.78 -10.97
N THR A 139 -4.81 6.73 -11.79
CA THR A 139 -5.03 8.17 -11.56
C THR A 139 -6.51 8.54 -11.65
N ALA A 140 -7.25 7.97 -12.60
CA ALA A 140 -8.70 8.18 -12.69
C ALA A 140 -9.40 7.71 -11.40
N LYS A 141 -9.03 6.52 -10.92
CA LYS A 141 -9.58 5.94 -9.69
C LYS A 141 -9.24 6.77 -8.44
N MET A 142 -8.03 7.31 -8.35
CA MET A 142 -7.66 8.23 -7.26
C MET A 142 -8.50 9.51 -7.27
N ARG A 143 -8.86 10.05 -8.45
CA ARG A 143 -9.71 11.25 -8.56
C ARG A 143 -11.15 11.01 -8.12
N GLU A 144 -11.65 9.79 -8.25
CA GLU A 144 -12.98 9.39 -7.80
C GLU A 144 -13.08 9.26 -6.27
N MET A 145 -11.95 9.22 -5.55
CA MET A 145 -11.91 9.15 -4.08
C MET A 145 -12.05 10.51 -3.37
N THR A 146 -11.75 11.60 -4.07
CA THR A 146 -11.82 13.00 -3.58
C THR A 146 -13.24 13.52 -3.56
#